data_AF-A0A2D9C951-F1
#
_entry.id   AF-A0A2D9C951-F1
#
_cell.length_a   1.000
_cell.length_b   1.000
_cell.length_c   1.000
_cell.angle_alpha   90.00
_cell.angle_beta   90.00
_cell.angle_gamma   90.00
#
_symmetry.space_group_name_H-M   'P 1'
#
loop_
_entity.id
_entity.type
_entity.pdbx_description
1 polymer ?
#
loop_
_entity_poly.entity_id
_entity_poly.type
_entity_poly.pdbx_seq_one_letter_code
_entity_poly.pdbx_strand_id
1 'polypeptide(L)'
;MTPVEFNKIGTQVQLEIFERYFEDLNQQIRVPQTNTDYADRVVNLDEKISIFKTIGNTTYANGAFSLPTESGSSQASFTTVTLQNQQAYAITTITANQLAGGTTTVYLDGVVSTAYSINGTTLTLNAAPAAGIDIFVVTTQDDFYRLGTVIYSEGALPTQELERVDRGELYHLLSSKLTAPTTTYPIYIYERQKLFVYPSTIQSGVQATYIRKPMDPVWNFTLSGNAYVYNPDTSINFELHDAEQTEIVLKVLLYAGVVVKDPTIIQVAAQQVAQEQQNQKS
;
A
#
# COMPACT_ATOMS: atom_id res chain seq x y z
N MET A 1 18.29 18.28 0.55
CA MET A 1 17.17 17.33 0.38
C MET A 1 15.93 17.94 0.98
N THR A 2 14.92 18.19 0.15
CA THR A 2 13.60 18.65 0.61
C THR A 2 12.81 17.47 1.20
N PRO A 3 11.79 17.72 2.05
CA PRO A 3 10.87 16.68 2.51
C PRO A 3 10.27 15.84 1.38
N VAL A 4 9.94 16.47 0.26
CA VAL A 4 9.35 15.80 -0.90
C VAL A 4 10.36 14.84 -1.55
N GLU A 5 11.63 15.25 -1.65
CA GLU A 5 12.71 14.36 -2.12
C GLU A 5 12.95 13.21 -1.16
N PHE A 6 12.93 13.47 0.15
CA PHE A 6 13.05 12.42 1.17
C PHE A 6 11.93 11.39 1.05
N ASN A 7 10.67 11.81 0.91
CA ASN A 7 9.54 10.90 0.79
C ASN A 7 9.68 10.00 -0.45
N LYS A 8 10.08 10.55 -1.60
CA LYS A 8 10.32 9.76 -2.82
C LYS A 8 11.44 8.73 -2.64
N ILE A 9 12.57 9.14 -2.06
CA ILE A 9 13.70 8.24 -1.80
C ILE A 9 13.31 7.18 -0.76
N GLY A 10 12.62 7.57 0.31
CA GLY A 10 12.12 6.69 1.35
C GLY A 10 11.19 5.62 0.78
N THR A 11 10.20 6.01 -0.02
CA THR A 11 9.33 5.08 -0.75
C THR A 11 10.14 4.09 -1.58
N GLN A 12 11.10 4.57 -2.37
CA GLN A 12 11.92 3.70 -3.21
C GLN A 12 12.74 2.69 -2.39
N VAL A 13 13.41 3.15 -1.34
CA VAL A 13 14.22 2.30 -0.45
C VAL A 13 13.35 1.25 0.23
N GLN A 14 12.17 1.65 0.72
CA GLN A 14 11.25 0.73 1.36
C GLN A 14 10.80 -0.36 0.40
N LEU A 15 10.39 0.01 -0.82
CA LEU A 15 9.96 -0.94 -1.84
C LEU A 15 11.09 -1.90 -2.22
N GLU A 16 12.31 -1.39 -2.37
CA GLU A 16 13.47 -2.22 -2.71
C GLU A 16 13.76 -3.28 -1.65
N ILE A 17 13.78 -2.90 -0.36
CA ILE A 17 13.98 -3.85 0.75
C ILE A 17 12.83 -4.85 0.82
N PHE A 18 11.59 -4.39 0.69
CA PHE A 18 10.41 -5.24 0.67
C PHE A 18 10.45 -6.30 -0.45
N GLU A 19 10.77 -5.89 -1.68
CA GLU A 19 10.92 -6.81 -2.82
C GLU A 19 12.01 -7.86 -2.59
N ARG A 20 13.13 -7.42 -1.98
CA ARG A 20 14.27 -8.28 -1.69
C ARG A 20 13.92 -9.43 -0.73
N TYR A 21 13.00 -9.25 0.20
CA TYR A 21 12.57 -10.32 1.10
C TYR A 21 12.10 -11.58 0.36
N PHE A 22 11.36 -11.42 -0.74
CA PHE A 22 10.86 -12.56 -1.51
C PHE A 22 11.97 -13.24 -2.32
N GLU A 23 12.95 -12.47 -2.79
CA GLU A 23 14.14 -13.03 -3.44
C GLU A 23 14.98 -13.83 -2.42
N ASP A 24 15.30 -13.22 -1.29
CA ASP A 24 16.09 -13.82 -0.22
C ASP A 24 15.40 -15.09 0.31
N LEU A 25 14.08 -15.07 0.51
CA LEU A 25 13.30 -16.24 0.94
C LEU A 25 13.43 -17.39 -0.08
N ASN A 26 13.29 -17.09 -1.38
CA ASN A 26 13.43 -18.08 -2.45
C ASN A 26 14.86 -18.68 -2.51
N GLN A 27 15.88 -17.88 -2.20
CA GLN A 27 17.25 -18.36 -2.12
C GLN A 27 17.46 -19.24 -0.88
N GLN A 28 16.97 -18.81 0.29
CA GLN A 28 17.14 -19.55 1.54
C GLN A 28 16.45 -20.91 1.52
N ILE A 29 15.23 -21.02 0.95
CA ILE A 29 14.51 -22.30 0.85
C ILE A 29 15.31 -23.35 0.05
N ARG A 30 16.25 -22.93 -0.81
CA ARG A 30 17.10 -23.84 -1.61
C ARG A 30 18.35 -24.31 -0.87
N VAL A 31 18.68 -23.71 0.26
CA VAL A 31 19.89 -24.00 1.04
C VAL A 31 19.51 -24.81 2.29
N PRO A 32 20.33 -25.77 2.73
CA PRO A 32 20.10 -26.46 3.99
C PRO A 32 19.94 -25.48 5.16
N GLN A 33 18.92 -25.71 5.99
CA GLN A 33 18.58 -24.87 7.13
C GLN A 33 18.96 -25.54 8.45
N THR A 34 19.12 -24.71 9.47
CA THR A 34 19.19 -25.18 10.86
C THR A 34 17.78 -25.21 11.44
N ASN A 35 17.48 -26.22 12.25
CA ASN A 35 16.18 -26.34 12.92
C ASN A 35 16.16 -25.64 14.29
N THR A 36 17.06 -24.68 14.50
CA THR A 36 17.12 -23.91 15.74
C THR A 36 16.41 -22.59 15.50
N ASP A 37 15.32 -22.34 16.22
CA ASP A 37 14.39 -21.21 15.98
C ASP A 37 15.10 -19.88 15.66
N TYR A 38 15.99 -19.41 16.54
CA TYR A 38 16.67 -18.12 16.37
C TYR A 38 17.72 -18.09 15.24
N ALA A 39 18.19 -19.25 14.79
CA ALA A 39 19.18 -19.36 13.73
C ALA A 39 18.57 -19.72 12.37
N ASP A 40 17.26 -20.00 12.33
CA ASP A 40 16.55 -20.33 11.10
C ASP A 40 16.33 -19.05 10.26
N ARG A 41 17.03 -18.99 9.12
CA ARG A 41 16.98 -17.84 8.22
C ARG A 41 15.64 -17.73 7.49
N VAL A 42 14.95 -18.85 7.27
CA VAL A 42 13.63 -18.86 6.64
C VAL A 42 12.61 -18.29 7.62
N VAL A 43 12.63 -18.71 8.88
CA VAL A 43 11.74 -18.18 9.92
C VAL A 43 11.96 -16.69 10.13
N ASN A 44 13.22 -16.25 10.24
CA ASN A 44 13.55 -14.83 10.40
C ASN A 44 13.08 -13.97 9.20
N LEU A 45 13.15 -14.49 7.97
CA LEU A 45 12.61 -13.80 6.80
C LEU A 45 11.08 -13.81 6.78
N ASP A 46 10.45 -14.92 7.18
CA ASP A 46 9.00 -15.03 7.24
C ASP A 46 8.41 -14.07 8.28
N GLU A 47 9.09 -13.87 9.41
CA GLU A 47 8.73 -12.87 10.42
C GLU A 47 8.73 -11.45 9.84
N LYS A 48 9.76 -11.08 9.06
CA LYS A 48 9.79 -9.77 8.37
C LYS A 48 8.67 -9.62 7.35
N ILE A 49 8.35 -10.68 6.61
CA ILE A 49 7.24 -10.68 5.64
C ILE A 49 5.88 -10.67 6.35
N SER A 50 5.79 -11.21 7.56
CA SER A 50 4.52 -11.38 8.29
C SER A 50 3.79 -10.07 8.57
N ILE A 51 4.53 -8.97 8.73
CA ILE A 51 4.00 -7.60 8.88
C ILE A 51 3.06 -7.22 7.73
N PHE A 52 3.29 -7.80 6.55
CA PHE A 52 2.54 -7.53 5.33
C PHE A 52 1.55 -8.64 4.98
N LYS A 53 1.45 -9.72 5.77
CA LYS A 53 0.44 -10.76 5.59
C LYS A 53 -0.89 -10.25 6.12
N THR A 54 -1.92 -10.31 5.29
CA THR A 54 -3.28 -9.97 5.68
C THR A 54 -4.29 -10.90 5.01
N ILE A 55 -5.55 -10.79 5.40
CA ILE A 55 -6.68 -11.51 4.83
C ILE A 55 -7.77 -10.50 4.50
N GLY A 56 -8.40 -10.66 3.34
CA GLY A 56 -9.49 -9.79 2.92
C GLY A 56 -10.61 -10.54 2.24
N ASN A 57 -11.77 -9.90 2.23
CA ASN A 57 -12.94 -10.42 1.55
C ASN A 57 -12.79 -10.26 0.05
N THR A 58 -13.35 -11.22 -0.69
CA THR A 58 -13.47 -11.13 -2.15
C THR A 58 -14.91 -10.81 -2.51
N THR A 59 -15.13 -10.07 -3.60
CA THR A 59 -16.49 -9.70 -4.04
C THR A 59 -16.83 -10.43 -5.32
N TYR A 60 -17.94 -11.19 -5.32
CA TYR A 60 -18.41 -11.87 -6.52
C TYR A 60 -19.16 -10.90 -7.44
N ALA A 61 -18.71 -10.80 -8.68
CA ALA A 61 -19.40 -10.06 -9.73
C ALA A 61 -19.06 -10.63 -11.12
N ASN A 62 -20.06 -10.69 -12.00
CA ASN A 62 -19.87 -11.10 -13.40
C ASN A 62 -19.17 -12.47 -13.56
N GLY A 63 -19.52 -13.46 -12.72
CA GLY A 63 -19.03 -14.83 -12.84
C GLY A 63 -17.67 -15.11 -12.19
N ALA A 64 -17.10 -14.16 -11.45
CA ALA A 64 -15.81 -14.32 -10.78
C ALA A 64 -15.74 -13.48 -9.50
N PHE A 65 -14.81 -13.84 -8.61
CA PHE A 65 -14.47 -13.04 -7.44
C PHE A 65 -13.34 -12.06 -7.79
N SER A 66 -13.48 -10.80 -7.35
CA SER A 66 -12.37 -9.85 -7.32
C SER A 66 -11.33 -10.28 -6.29
N LEU A 67 -10.08 -9.84 -6.45
CA LEU A 67 -9.11 -9.94 -5.36
C LEU A 67 -9.54 -9.01 -4.20
N PRO A 68 -9.08 -9.28 -2.97
CA PRO A 68 -9.14 -8.29 -1.92
C PRO A 68 -8.31 -7.08 -2.37
N THR A 69 -8.89 -5.90 -2.29
CA THR A 69 -8.22 -4.65 -2.68
C THR A 69 -7.75 -3.85 -1.47
N GLU A 70 -8.34 -4.05 -0.30
CA GLU A 70 -8.15 -3.17 0.86
C GLU A 70 -7.75 -3.98 2.10
N SER A 71 -6.57 -3.69 2.67
CA SER A 71 -6.12 -4.31 3.93
C SER A 71 -6.76 -3.72 5.20
N GLY A 72 -7.60 -2.70 5.05
CA GLY A 72 -8.15 -1.91 6.16
C GLY A 72 -7.23 -0.79 6.64
N SER A 73 -6.05 -0.60 6.05
CA SER A 73 -5.23 0.58 6.26
C SER A 73 -5.89 1.81 5.64
N SER A 74 -6.53 2.60 6.51
CA SER A 74 -7.25 3.81 6.13
C SER A 74 -6.59 5.06 6.70
N GLN A 75 -6.61 6.14 5.92
CA GLN A 75 -6.33 7.48 6.42
C GLN A 75 -7.60 8.30 6.46
N ALA A 76 -7.66 9.22 7.41
CA ALA A 76 -8.81 10.07 7.59
C ALA A 76 -8.44 11.55 7.64
N SER A 77 -9.29 12.38 7.05
CA SER A 77 -9.25 13.84 7.18
C SER A 77 -10.55 14.32 7.77
N PHE A 78 -10.44 15.29 8.67
CA PHE A 78 -11.59 15.91 9.32
C PHE A 78 -11.57 17.42 9.09
N THR A 79 -12.70 17.97 8.66
CA THR A 79 -12.88 19.40 8.46
C THR A 79 -14.29 19.81 8.86
N THR A 80 -14.43 20.74 9.80
CA THR A 80 -15.72 21.34 10.14
C THR A 80 -16.01 22.52 9.21
N VAL A 81 -17.24 22.57 8.67
CA VAL A 81 -17.68 23.66 7.79
C VAL A 81 -17.88 24.93 8.60
N THR A 82 -17.03 25.93 8.38
CA THR A 82 -17.11 27.24 9.06
C THR A 82 -17.74 28.34 8.21
N LEU A 83 -17.76 28.18 6.89
CA LEU A 83 -18.29 29.16 5.93
C LEU A 83 -19.54 28.63 5.21
N GLN A 84 -20.55 29.49 5.04
CA GLN A 84 -21.71 29.18 4.19
C GLN A 84 -21.34 29.26 2.70
N ASN A 85 -22.04 28.48 1.87
CA ASN A 85 -21.87 28.42 0.40
C ASN A 85 -20.49 27.92 -0.08
N GLN A 86 -19.64 27.43 0.81
CA GLN A 86 -18.41 26.75 0.43
C GLN A 86 -18.75 25.33 -0.06
N GLN A 87 -18.14 24.93 -1.18
CA GLN A 87 -18.31 23.58 -1.75
C GLN A 87 -16.98 22.84 -1.86
N ALA A 88 -15.87 23.58 -1.91
CA ALA A 88 -14.53 23.03 -2.01
C ALA A 88 -13.83 23.07 -0.63
N TYR A 89 -13.28 21.94 -0.22
CA TYR A 89 -12.59 21.75 1.06
C TYR A 89 -11.24 21.09 0.81
N ALA A 90 -10.19 21.63 1.43
CA ALA A 90 -8.87 21.03 1.37
C ALA A 90 -8.81 19.81 2.30
N ILE A 91 -8.33 18.69 1.77
CA ILE A 91 -7.94 17.49 2.50
C ILE A 91 -6.49 17.71 2.92
N THR A 92 -6.24 17.72 4.23
CA THR A 92 -4.94 18.16 4.78
C THR A 92 -4.09 17.00 5.31
N THR A 93 -4.73 15.88 5.65
CA THR A 93 -4.06 14.73 6.27
C THR A 93 -3.81 13.58 5.29
N ILE A 94 -4.50 13.55 4.13
CA ILE A 94 -4.36 12.52 3.10
C ILE A 94 -3.70 13.13 1.87
N THR A 95 -2.62 12.51 1.38
CA THR A 95 -1.92 13.00 0.19
C THR A 95 -2.71 12.71 -1.10
N ALA A 96 -2.44 13.47 -2.17
CA ALA A 96 -3.08 13.25 -3.47
C ALA A 96 -2.83 11.83 -4.03
N ASN A 97 -1.63 11.27 -3.80
CA ASN A 97 -1.31 9.91 -4.24
C ASN A 97 -2.15 8.87 -3.52
N GLN A 98 -2.39 9.06 -2.22
CA GLN A 98 -3.21 8.16 -1.42
C GLN A 98 -4.69 8.25 -1.81
N LEU A 99 -5.20 9.46 -2.10
CA LEU A 99 -6.56 9.65 -2.60
C LEU A 99 -6.78 9.00 -3.97
N ALA A 100 -5.77 9.00 -4.84
CA ALA A 100 -5.82 8.38 -6.16
C ALA A 100 -5.61 6.85 -6.13
N GLY A 101 -4.81 6.36 -5.17
CA GLY A 101 -4.43 4.95 -5.02
C GLY A 101 -5.33 4.15 -4.08
N GLY A 102 -6.50 4.66 -3.70
CA GLY A 102 -7.39 4.00 -2.76
C GLY A 102 -8.86 4.35 -2.97
N THR A 103 -9.74 3.61 -2.29
CA THR A 103 -11.17 3.90 -2.25
C THR A 103 -11.43 4.97 -1.21
N THR A 104 -11.95 6.12 -1.64
CA THR A 104 -12.31 7.22 -0.72
C THR A 104 -13.81 7.25 -0.48
N THR A 105 -14.21 7.29 0.78
CA THR A 105 -15.59 7.49 1.26
C THR A 105 -15.67 8.80 2.02
N VAL A 106 -16.71 9.61 1.75
CA VAL A 106 -16.94 10.90 2.44
C VAL A 106 -18.19 10.79 3.30
N TYR A 107 -18.10 11.23 4.54
CA TYR A 107 -19.19 11.34 5.48
C TYR A 107 -19.50 12.81 5.76
N LEU A 108 -20.78 13.16 5.78
CA LEU A 108 -21.30 14.46 6.20
C LEU A 108 -22.10 14.24 7.47
N ASP A 109 -21.65 14.78 8.59
CA ASP A 109 -22.27 14.60 9.92
C ASP A 109 -22.54 13.11 10.24
N GLY A 110 -21.56 12.25 9.92
CA GLY A 110 -21.64 10.81 10.12
C GLY A 110 -22.41 10.01 9.05
N VAL A 111 -23.02 10.68 8.07
CA VAL A 111 -23.78 10.02 6.99
C VAL A 111 -22.93 9.91 5.71
N VAL A 112 -22.83 8.70 5.14
CA VAL A 112 -22.12 8.49 3.86
C VAL A 112 -22.76 9.34 2.76
N SER A 113 -21.94 10.10 2.05
CA SER A 113 -22.31 10.87 0.86
C SER A 113 -21.73 10.21 -0.39
N THR A 114 -22.43 10.33 -1.51
CA THR A 114 -21.93 9.99 -2.86
C THR A 114 -21.89 11.20 -3.78
N ALA A 115 -22.32 12.37 -3.29
CA ALA A 115 -22.49 13.59 -4.06
C ALA A 115 -21.26 14.51 -3.96
N TYR A 116 -20.11 13.99 -4.36
CA TYR A 116 -18.84 14.72 -4.33
C TYR A 116 -17.91 14.29 -5.46
N SER A 117 -16.86 15.09 -5.66
CA SER A 117 -15.71 14.77 -6.48
C SER A 117 -14.43 15.14 -5.74
N ILE A 118 -13.33 14.44 -6.02
CA ILE A 118 -12.01 14.74 -5.46
C ILE A 118 -11.04 14.97 -6.61
N ASN A 119 -10.29 16.07 -6.56
CA ASN A 119 -9.20 16.37 -7.49
C ASN A 119 -7.95 16.79 -6.70
N GLY A 120 -6.87 16.00 -6.81
CA GLY A 120 -5.71 16.16 -5.94
C GLY A 120 -6.10 16.01 -4.47
N THR A 121 -5.84 17.04 -3.66
CA THR A 121 -6.25 17.13 -2.25
C THR A 121 -7.49 18.00 -2.04
N THR A 122 -8.26 18.32 -3.08
CA THR A 122 -9.47 19.13 -2.95
C THR A 122 -10.72 18.27 -3.09
N LEU A 123 -11.53 18.22 -2.03
CA LEU A 123 -12.89 17.67 -2.05
C LEU A 123 -13.85 18.76 -2.53
N THR A 124 -14.66 18.48 -3.54
CA THR A 124 -15.75 19.35 -3.99
C THR A 124 -17.09 18.64 -3.80
N LEU A 125 -17.93 19.16 -2.92
CA LEU A 125 -19.31 18.70 -2.73
C LEU A 125 -20.22 19.28 -3.82
N ASN A 126 -21.15 18.49 -4.33
CA ASN A 126 -22.06 18.94 -5.40
C ASN A 126 -23.05 20.03 -4.93
N ALA A 127 -23.25 20.14 -3.62
CA ALA A 127 -24.04 21.18 -2.97
C ALA A 127 -23.32 21.66 -1.71
N ALA A 128 -23.46 22.95 -1.38
CA ALA A 128 -22.84 23.52 -0.19
C ALA A 128 -23.55 22.99 1.06
N PRO A 129 -22.81 22.41 2.03
CA PRO A 129 -23.39 21.98 3.29
C PRO A 129 -23.71 23.20 4.18
N ALA A 130 -24.58 22.98 5.17
CA ALA A 130 -24.84 23.99 6.19
C ALA A 130 -23.58 24.24 7.04
N ALA A 131 -23.48 25.43 7.64
CA ALA A 131 -22.43 25.72 8.61
C ALA A 131 -22.57 24.80 9.83
N GLY A 132 -21.44 24.30 10.35
CA GLY A 132 -21.39 23.38 11.48
C GLY A 132 -21.50 21.89 11.11
N ILE A 133 -21.65 21.54 9.82
CA ILE A 133 -21.53 20.15 9.38
C ILE A 133 -20.07 19.72 9.42
N ASP A 134 -19.83 18.54 9.99
CA ASP A 134 -18.53 17.90 9.96
C ASP A 134 -18.36 17.07 8.69
N ILE A 135 -17.26 17.30 7.99
CA ILE A 135 -16.82 16.51 6.84
C ILE A 135 -15.74 15.57 7.31
N PHE A 136 -15.98 14.27 7.15
CA PHE A 136 -15.03 13.22 7.47
C PHE A 136 -14.73 12.42 6.21
N VAL A 137 -13.49 12.46 5.74
CA VAL A 137 -13.03 11.75 4.54
C VAL A 137 -12.19 10.57 4.99
N VAL A 138 -12.52 9.37 4.52
CA VAL A 138 -11.75 8.15 4.80
C VAL A 138 -11.28 7.56 3.48
N THR A 139 -9.99 7.32 3.35
CA THR A 139 -9.41 6.65 2.17
C THR A 139 -8.71 5.38 2.59
N THR A 140 -9.18 4.24 2.10
CA THR A 140 -8.54 2.94 2.26
C THR A 140 -7.68 2.66 1.04
N GLN A 141 -6.40 2.33 1.23
CA GLN A 141 -5.46 2.15 0.12
C GLN A 141 -5.69 0.82 -0.61
N ASP A 142 -5.51 0.84 -1.94
CA ASP A 142 -5.39 -0.39 -2.74
C ASP A 142 -3.95 -0.91 -2.64
N ASP A 143 -3.78 -1.92 -1.80
CA ASP A 143 -2.47 -2.41 -1.40
C ASP A 143 -2.23 -3.88 -1.73
N PHE A 144 -3.08 -4.51 -2.53
CA PHE A 144 -2.83 -5.88 -2.96
C PHE A 144 -1.48 -6.02 -3.69
N TYR A 145 -0.67 -6.98 -3.27
CA TYR A 145 0.64 -7.25 -3.88
C TYR A 145 0.74 -8.67 -4.44
N ARG A 146 0.60 -9.69 -3.58
CA ARG A 146 0.71 -11.11 -3.99
C ARG A 146 -0.38 -11.94 -3.34
N LEU A 147 -1.06 -12.76 -4.16
CA LEU A 147 -2.05 -13.70 -3.69
C LEU A 147 -1.39 -14.77 -2.81
N GLY A 148 -1.95 -15.02 -1.64
CA GLY A 148 -1.65 -16.17 -0.80
C GLY A 148 -2.65 -17.30 -1.08
N THR A 149 -3.34 -17.69 -0.02
CA THR A 149 -4.32 -18.79 -0.01
C THR A 149 -5.73 -18.25 -0.19
N VAL A 150 -6.54 -18.94 -0.98
CA VAL A 150 -7.98 -18.66 -1.09
C VAL A 150 -8.74 -19.59 -0.16
N ILE A 151 -9.70 -19.05 0.58
CA ILE A 151 -10.40 -19.74 1.65
C ILE A 151 -11.91 -19.59 1.44
N TYR A 152 -12.66 -20.65 1.70
CA TYR A 152 -14.11 -20.66 1.73
C TYR A 152 -14.63 -21.06 3.11
N SER A 153 -15.57 -20.27 3.62
CA SER A 153 -16.05 -20.36 5.02
C SER A 153 -17.55 -20.66 5.15
N GLU A 154 -18.29 -20.67 4.04
CA GLU A 154 -19.73 -20.97 4.01
C GLU A 154 -20.02 -22.39 3.51
N GLY A 155 -19.01 -23.26 3.54
CA GLY A 155 -19.10 -24.64 3.05
C GLY A 155 -19.60 -25.63 4.10
N ALA A 156 -19.41 -26.91 3.81
CA ALA A 156 -19.63 -27.97 4.79
C ALA A 156 -18.62 -27.93 5.95
N LEU A 157 -17.45 -27.32 5.71
CA LEU A 157 -16.40 -27.12 6.70
C LEU A 157 -16.37 -25.65 7.14
N PRO A 158 -16.06 -25.36 8.42
CA PRO A 158 -15.98 -23.99 8.93
C PRO A 158 -14.98 -23.10 8.17
N THR A 159 -13.91 -23.69 7.65
CA THR A 159 -12.88 -23.01 6.86
C THR A 159 -12.20 -24.05 5.99
N GLN A 160 -12.20 -23.83 4.67
CA GLN A 160 -11.60 -24.73 3.70
C GLN A 160 -10.70 -23.93 2.75
N GLU A 161 -9.44 -24.36 2.62
CA GLU A 161 -8.53 -23.86 1.59
C GLU A 161 -8.97 -24.37 0.22
N LEU A 162 -9.02 -23.47 -0.76
CA LEU A 162 -9.29 -23.81 -2.15
C LEU A 162 -7.98 -24.17 -2.84
N GLU A 163 -8.00 -25.28 -3.56
CA GLU A 163 -6.87 -25.66 -4.39
C GLU A 163 -6.84 -24.83 -5.68
N ARG A 164 -5.66 -24.28 -6.00
CA ARG A 164 -5.45 -23.59 -7.27
C ARG A 164 -5.20 -24.60 -8.37
N VAL A 165 -5.96 -24.52 -9.45
CA VAL A 165 -5.79 -25.36 -10.63
C VAL A 165 -5.53 -24.53 -11.88
N ASP A 166 -4.90 -25.15 -12.87
CA ASP A 166 -4.76 -24.57 -14.20
C ASP A 166 -5.99 -24.88 -15.08
N ARG A 167 -6.17 -24.08 -16.14
CA ARG A 167 -7.32 -24.23 -17.06
C ARG A 167 -7.40 -25.61 -17.72
N GLY A 168 -6.25 -26.22 -18.02
CA GLY A 168 -6.20 -27.58 -18.58
C GLY A 168 -6.64 -28.65 -17.57
N GLU A 169 -6.17 -28.53 -16.33
CA GLU A 169 -6.55 -29.44 -15.23
C GLU A 169 -8.03 -29.32 -14.89
N LEU A 170 -8.57 -28.08 -14.85
CA LEU A 170 -9.99 -27.85 -14.63
C LEU A 170 -10.85 -28.65 -15.61
N TYR A 171 -10.49 -28.71 -16.89
CA TYR A 171 -11.24 -29.47 -17.89
C TYR A 171 -11.32 -30.96 -17.51
N HIS A 172 -10.20 -31.55 -17.08
CA HIS A 172 -10.17 -32.94 -16.63
C HIS A 172 -10.98 -33.16 -15.35
N LEU A 173 -10.86 -32.27 -14.37
CA LEU A 173 -11.59 -32.36 -13.10
C LEU A 173 -13.11 -32.29 -13.33
N LEU A 174 -13.57 -31.39 -14.20
CA LEU A 174 -14.99 -31.22 -14.53
C LEU A 174 -15.54 -32.36 -15.41
N SER A 175 -14.68 -33.12 -16.11
CA SER A 175 -15.13 -34.19 -17.01
C SER A 175 -15.69 -35.42 -16.27
N SER A 176 -15.34 -35.61 -15.00
CA SER A 176 -15.78 -36.74 -14.19
C SER A 176 -16.52 -36.28 -12.94
N LYS A 177 -17.62 -36.97 -12.60
CA LYS A 177 -18.42 -36.68 -11.39
C LYS A 177 -17.68 -36.99 -10.09
N LEU A 178 -16.63 -37.83 -10.14
CA LEU A 178 -15.85 -38.20 -8.96
C LEU A 178 -14.77 -37.17 -8.62
N THR A 179 -14.32 -36.39 -9.60
CA THR A 179 -13.28 -35.37 -9.47
C THR A 179 -13.83 -33.95 -9.56
N ALA A 180 -15.14 -33.81 -9.85
CA ALA A 180 -15.77 -32.52 -9.94
C ALA A 180 -15.72 -31.80 -8.57
N PRO A 181 -15.35 -30.52 -8.54
CA PRO A 181 -15.28 -29.76 -7.30
C PRO A 181 -16.66 -29.60 -6.68
N THR A 182 -16.68 -29.57 -5.35
CA THR A 182 -17.90 -29.46 -4.55
C THR A 182 -17.80 -28.28 -3.60
N THR A 183 -18.88 -27.96 -2.88
CA THR A 183 -18.83 -26.95 -1.82
C THR A 183 -17.98 -27.38 -0.61
N THR A 184 -17.64 -28.68 -0.49
CA THR A 184 -16.73 -29.21 0.53
C THR A 184 -15.27 -29.17 0.08
N TYR A 185 -15.02 -29.44 -1.20
CA TYR A 185 -13.68 -29.38 -1.81
C TYR A 185 -13.72 -28.47 -3.05
N PRO A 186 -13.82 -27.15 -2.84
CA PRO A 186 -13.81 -26.19 -3.92
C PRO A 186 -12.40 -25.97 -4.46
N ILE A 187 -12.34 -25.57 -5.72
CA ILE A 187 -11.09 -25.22 -6.43
C ILE A 187 -11.22 -23.84 -7.06
N TYR A 188 -10.11 -23.23 -7.44
CA TYR A 188 -10.13 -21.96 -8.16
C TYR A 188 -9.09 -21.87 -9.27
N ILE A 189 -9.40 -21.06 -10.27
CA ILE A 189 -8.43 -20.56 -11.25
C ILE A 189 -8.13 -19.10 -10.94
N TYR A 190 -6.85 -18.73 -10.96
CA TYR A 190 -6.42 -17.34 -10.89
C TYR A 190 -5.93 -16.83 -12.24
N GLU A 191 -6.74 -15.99 -12.88
CA GLU A 191 -6.46 -15.41 -14.19
C GLU A 191 -6.97 -13.96 -14.24
N ARG A 192 -6.24 -13.07 -14.92
CA ARG A 192 -6.65 -11.66 -15.13
C ARG A 192 -7.02 -10.94 -13.82
N GLN A 193 -6.26 -11.18 -12.75
CA GLN A 193 -6.50 -10.61 -11.41
C GLN A 193 -7.89 -10.94 -10.85
N LYS A 194 -8.45 -12.11 -11.21
CA LYS A 194 -9.74 -12.59 -10.71
C LYS A 194 -9.66 -14.05 -10.33
N LEU A 195 -10.48 -14.44 -9.36
CA LEU A 195 -10.62 -15.81 -8.88
C LEU A 195 -11.89 -16.41 -9.47
N PHE A 196 -11.75 -17.45 -10.28
CA PHE A 196 -12.86 -18.22 -10.82
C PHE A 196 -13.02 -19.47 -9.95
N VAL A 197 -13.98 -19.43 -9.02
CA VAL A 197 -14.22 -20.50 -8.04
C VAL A 197 -15.22 -21.53 -8.58
N TYR A 198 -14.93 -22.80 -8.31
CA TYR A 198 -15.78 -23.93 -8.65
C TYR A 198 -16.10 -24.76 -7.40
N PRO A 199 -17.35 -25.25 -7.24
CA PRO A 199 -18.47 -25.12 -8.19
C PRO A 199 -18.99 -23.68 -8.30
N SER A 200 -19.53 -23.31 -9.47
CA SER A 200 -20.00 -21.94 -9.78
C SER A 200 -21.20 -21.48 -8.96
N THR A 201 -21.75 -22.38 -8.13
CA THR A 201 -22.74 -22.07 -7.10
C THR A 201 -22.17 -21.28 -5.94
N ILE A 202 -20.84 -21.29 -5.74
CA ILE A 202 -20.18 -20.47 -4.72
C ILE A 202 -20.10 -19.03 -5.24
N GLN A 203 -20.83 -18.12 -4.58
CA GLN A 203 -20.93 -16.70 -4.92
C GLN A 203 -20.73 -15.77 -3.70
N SER A 204 -20.47 -16.36 -2.53
CA SER A 204 -20.23 -15.68 -1.25
C SER A 204 -19.27 -16.53 -0.39
N GLY A 205 -18.86 -16.01 0.77
CA GLY A 205 -18.05 -16.76 1.73
C GLY A 205 -16.60 -17.02 1.33
N VAL A 206 -16.12 -16.39 0.25
CA VAL A 206 -14.73 -16.53 -0.25
C VAL A 206 -13.88 -15.37 0.25
N GLN A 207 -12.76 -15.71 0.88
CA GLN A 207 -11.72 -14.79 1.34
C GLN A 207 -10.39 -15.18 0.69
N ALA A 208 -9.45 -14.25 0.66
CA ALA A 208 -8.09 -14.56 0.26
C ALA A 208 -7.10 -13.93 1.24
N THR A 209 -6.11 -14.73 1.65
CA THR A 209 -4.90 -14.20 2.26
C THR A 209 -4.02 -13.63 1.15
N TYR A 210 -3.30 -12.56 1.46
CA TYR A 210 -2.42 -11.92 0.52
C TYR A 210 -1.31 -11.18 1.26
N ILE A 211 -0.23 -10.92 0.53
CA ILE A 211 0.76 -9.94 0.92
C ILE A 211 0.27 -8.59 0.40
N ARG A 212 0.26 -7.58 1.27
CA ARG A 212 0.03 -6.19 0.88
C ARG A 212 1.35 -5.46 0.63
N LYS A 213 1.31 -4.39 -0.17
CA LYS A 213 2.43 -3.45 -0.29
C LYS A 213 2.55 -2.65 1.01
N PRO A 214 3.78 -2.28 1.43
CA PRO A 214 3.96 -1.37 2.55
C PRO A 214 3.43 0.02 2.19
N MET A 215 2.90 0.74 3.18
CA MET A 215 2.47 2.13 3.00
C MET A 215 3.66 3.04 2.76
N ASP A 216 3.54 3.98 1.83
CA ASP A 216 4.62 4.95 1.55
C ASP A 216 4.98 5.75 2.81
N PRO A 217 6.27 5.84 3.18
CA PRO A 217 6.69 6.69 4.29
C PRO A 217 6.51 8.15 3.90
N VAL A 218 5.99 8.94 4.84
CA VAL A 218 5.73 10.36 4.66
C VAL A 218 6.33 11.11 5.83
N TRP A 219 7.36 11.91 5.56
CA TRP A 219 7.75 13.00 6.43
C TRP A 219 6.95 14.23 6.03
N ASN A 220 5.85 14.48 6.75
CA ASN A 220 5.02 15.65 6.54
C ASN A 220 5.50 16.82 7.40
N PHE A 221 5.15 18.04 7.00
CA PHE A 221 5.66 19.24 7.64
C PHE A 221 4.68 20.41 7.60
N THR A 222 4.88 21.35 8.52
CA THR A 222 4.34 22.70 8.46
C THR A 222 5.46 23.69 8.16
N LEU A 223 5.13 24.82 7.54
CA LEU A 223 6.07 25.91 7.32
C LEU A 223 6.05 26.83 8.53
N SER A 224 7.21 27.02 9.15
CA SER A 224 7.44 28.06 10.15
C SER A 224 8.52 29.00 9.63
N GLY A 225 8.08 30.07 8.95
CA GLY A 225 8.98 30.92 8.16
C GLY A 225 9.55 30.15 6.96
N ASN A 226 10.89 30.13 6.83
CA ASN A 226 11.60 29.41 5.76
C ASN A 226 12.04 27.99 6.16
N ALA A 227 11.61 27.49 7.33
CA ALA A 227 11.98 26.18 7.83
C ALA A 227 10.81 25.19 7.74
N TYR A 228 11.15 23.96 7.35
CA TYR A 228 10.24 22.81 7.41
C TYR A 228 10.23 22.26 8.85
N VAL A 229 9.07 22.26 9.50
CA VAL A 229 8.88 21.72 10.85
C VAL A 229 8.09 20.41 10.74
N TYR A 230 8.66 19.32 11.26
CA TYR A 230 8.04 18.00 11.25
C TYR A 230 6.63 18.03 11.86
N ASN A 231 5.67 17.39 11.19
CA ASN A 231 4.31 17.21 11.69
C ASN A 231 4.04 15.73 12.00
N PRO A 232 4.01 15.32 13.27
CA PRO A 232 3.81 13.92 13.63
C PRO A 232 2.41 13.38 13.28
N ASP A 233 1.38 14.23 13.31
CA ASP A 233 -0.03 13.79 13.18
C ASP A 233 -0.37 13.26 11.78
N THR A 234 0.44 13.64 10.79
CA THR A 234 0.20 13.35 9.36
C THR A 234 1.41 12.72 8.68
N SER A 235 2.42 12.38 9.47
CA SER A 235 3.59 11.66 8.99
C SER A 235 3.39 10.15 9.15
N ILE A 236 3.93 9.40 8.20
CA ILE A 236 3.87 7.94 8.16
C ILE A 236 5.30 7.42 8.22
N ASN A 237 5.57 6.51 9.15
CA ASN A 237 6.90 5.90 9.28
C ASN A 237 7.06 4.75 8.27
N PHE A 238 8.30 4.28 8.12
CA PHE A 238 8.56 3.04 7.42
C PHE A 238 7.84 1.87 8.10
N GLU A 239 7.35 0.93 7.29
CA GLU A 239 6.58 -0.23 7.75
C GLU A 239 7.41 -1.53 7.77
N LEU A 240 8.72 -1.41 7.56
CA LEU A 240 9.65 -2.53 7.60
C LEU A 240 9.95 -2.95 9.04
N HIS A 241 10.39 -4.20 9.21
CA HIS A 241 10.84 -4.72 10.50
C HIS A 241 12.01 -3.89 11.07
N ASP A 242 12.06 -3.69 12.38
CA ASP A 242 13.05 -2.83 13.07
C ASP A 242 14.52 -3.21 12.75
N ALA A 243 14.77 -4.49 12.49
CA ALA A 243 16.07 -4.99 12.05
C ALA A 243 16.60 -4.30 10.77
N GLU A 244 15.73 -3.74 9.93
CA GLU A 244 16.09 -3.04 8.70
C GLU A 244 16.56 -1.61 8.91
N GLN A 245 16.44 -1.06 10.12
CA GLN A 245 16.72 0.37 10.39
C GLN A 245 18.10 0.79 9.86
N THR A 246 19.13 -0.05 10.06
CA THR A 246 20.47 0.25 9.56
C THR A 246 20.53 0.25 8.03
N GLU A 247 19.89 -0.72 7.37
CA GLU A 247 19.87 -0.81 5.91
C GLU A 247 19.11 0.36 5.28
N ILE A 248 17.97 0.73 5.86
CA ILE A 248 17.18 1.90 5.45
C ILE A 248 18.03 3.16 5.51
N VAL A 249 18.69 3.44 6.65
CA VAL A 249 19.51 4.63 6.83
C VAL A 249 20.64 4.67 5.80
N LEU A 250 21.36 3.56 5.60
CA LEU A 250 22.47 3.49 4.64
C LEU A 250 22.01 3.70 3.20
N LYS A 251 20.91 3.05 2.77
CA LYS A 251 20.36 3.21 1.42
C LYS A 251 19.82 4.62 1.19
N VAL A 252 19.10 5.20 2.15
CA VAL A 252 18.63 6.60 2.05
C VAL A 252 19.80 7.55 1.93
N LEU A 253 20.87 7.40 2.74
CA LEU A 253 22.07 8.24 2.64
C LEU A 253 22.80 8.06 1.30
N LEU A 254 22.84 6.84 0.77
CA LEU A 254 23.43 6.55 -0.54
C LEU A 254 22.67 7.30 -1.64
N TYR A 255 21.35 7.15 -1.70
CA TYR A 255 20.52 7.85 -2.69
C TYR A 255 20.53 9.36 -2.50
N ALA A 256 20.46 9.85 -1.26
CA ALA A 256 20.59 11.27 -0.95
C ALA A 256 21.96 11.83 -1.39
N GLY A 257 23.04 11.07 -1.19
CA GLY A 257 24.39 11.46 -1.63
C GLY A 257 24.53 11.55 -3.15
N VAL A 258 23.83 10.68 -3.90
CA VAL A 258 23.74 10.79 -5.36
C VAL A 258 22.94 12.02 -5.78
N VAL A 259 21.81 12.29 -5.12
CA VAL A 259 20.96 13.46 -5.40
C VAL A 259 21.64 14.79 -5.07
N VAL A 260 22.48 14.83 -4.02
CA VAL A 260 23.22 16.03 -3.60
C VAL A 260 24.39 16.39 -4.55
N LYS A 261 24.78 15.50 -5.47
CA LYS A 261 25.69 15.85 -6.58
C LYS A 261 25.00 16.66 -7.69
N ASP A 262 24.19 17.64 -7.29
CA ASP A 262 23.46 18.53 -8.18
C ASP A 262 24.44 19.51 -8.86
N PRO A 263 24.47 19.60 -10.21
CA PRO A 263 25.36 20.47 -10.98
C PRO A 263 25.33 21.95 -10.59
N THR A 264 24.23 22.43 -10.02
CA THR A 264 24.07 23.83 -9.61
C THR A 264 25.03 24.23 -8.50
N ILE A 265 25.31 23.35 -7.53
CA ILE A 265 26.28 23.63 -6.46
C ILE A 265 27.72 23.61 -6.99
N ILE A 266 28.02 22.75 -7.96
CA ILE A 266 29.33 22.72 -8.64
C ILE A 266 29.53 23.99 -9.47
N GLN A 267 28.49 24.49 -10.15
CA GLN A 267 28.56 25.74 -10.92
C GLN A 267 28.69 26.98 -10.03
N VAL A 268 27.97 27.03 -8.91
CA VAL A 268 28.11 28.11 -7.91
C VAL A 268 29.49 28.08 -7.25
N ALA A 269 29.99 26.89 -6.90
CA ALA A 269 31.35 26.73 -6.35
C ALA A 269 32.43 27.12 -7.38
N ALA A 270 32.27 26.74 -8.66
CA ALA A 270 33.18 27.15 -9.74
C ALA A 270 33.16 28.67 -9.98
N GLN A 271 31.99 29.31 -9.87
CA GLN A 271 31.87 30.78 -9.94
C GLN A 271 32.54 31.47 -8.74
N GLN A 272 32.37 30.96 -7.52
CA GLN A 272 33.00 31.52 -6.33
C GLN A 272 34.53 31.38 -6.36
N VAL A 273 35.06 30.24 -6.81
CA VAL A 273 36.52 30.04 -6.97
C VAL A 273 37.11 30.99 -8.03
N ALA A 274 36.39 31.24 -9.14
CA ALA A 274 36.81 32.21 -10.14
C ALA A 274 36.82 33.65 -9.59
N GLN A 275 35.85 33.99 -8.74
CA GLN A 275 35.74 35.30 -8.12
C GLN A 275 36.82 35.56 -7.05
N GLU A 276 37.19 34.53 -6.28
CA GLU A 276 38.32 34.60 -5.35
C GLU A 276 39.67 34.75 -6.08
N GLN A 277 39.87 34.05 -7.20
CA GLN A 277 41.08 34.20 -8.02
C GLN A 277 41.19 35.58 -8.68
N GLN A 278 40.06 36.23 -8.96
CA GLN A 278 40.02 37.60 -9.49
C GLN A 278 40.34 38.64 -8.41
N ASN A 279 39.85 38.43 -7.19
CA ASN A 279 40.17 39.28 -6.04
C ASN A 279 41.63 39.15 -5.57
N GLN A 280 42.27 37.99 -5.76
CA GLN A 280 43.69 37.77 -5.44
C GLN A 280 44.66 38.37 -6.47
N LYS A 281 44.16 38.93 -7.59
CA LYS A 281 44.96 39.60 -8.63
C LYS A 281 44.83 41.13 -8.65
N SER A 282 44.07 41.72 -7.72
CA SER A 282 44.08 43.17 -7.41
C SER A 282 44.92 43.44 -6.17
#